data_AF-A0A952IR63-F1
#
_entry.id   AF-A0A952IR63-F1
#
_cell.length_a   1.000
_cell.length_b   1.000
_cell.length_c   1.000
_cell.angle_alpha   90.00
_cell.angle_beta   90.00
_cell.angle_gamma   90.00
#
_symmetry.space_group_name_H-M   'P 1'
#
loop_
_entity.id
_entity.type
_entity.pdbx_description
1 polymer ?
#
loop_
_entity_poly.entity_id
_entity_poly.type
_entity_poly.pdbx_seq_one_letter_code
_entity_poly.pdbx_strand_id
1 'polypeptide(L)'
;MPGSQGTSVSHLNPVFALYGAMHGGGKTLTMMTPAGASHLVTVLSQCTDVHLVYYPGSLPLLVEQQEGGLDRALDACQATVLSKHDWDRQKLSLSDRIYR
;
A
#
# COMPACT_ATOMS: atom_id res chain seq x y z
N MET A 1 30.98 -1.77 -28.42
CA MET A 1 30.29 -1.65 -27.12
C MET A 1 29.03 -0.83 -27.34
N PRO A 2 27.87 -1.48 -27.53
CA PRO A 2 26.67 -0.91 -26.93
C PRO A 2 25.74 -2.00 -26.37
N GLY A 3 25.21 -1.75 -25.20
CA GLY A 3 24.27 -2.64 -24.52
C GLY A 3 23.84 -2.03 -23.21
N SER A 4 23.43 -0.76 -23.23
CA SER A 4 22.69 -0.16 -22.13
C SER A 4 21.41 -0.97 -21.98
N GLN A 5 21.41 -1.91 -21.04
CA GLN A 5 20.27 -2.72 -20.67
C GLN A 5 19.18 -1.79 -20.14
N GLY A 6 18.34 -1.34 -21.07
CA GLY A 6 17.02 -0.85 -20.75
C GLY A 6 16.20 -1.98 -20.16
N THR A 7 15.43 -1.60 -19.15
CA THR A 7 14.26 -2.31 -18.62
C THR A 7 14.49 -3.65 -17.92
N SER A 8 14.40 -3.61 -16.60
CA SER A 8 13.21 -4.19 -15.98
C SER A 8 12.82 -3.33 -14.79
N VAL A 9 11.93 -2.36 -15.01
CA VAL A 9 11.07 -1.88 -13.92
C VAL A 9 10.21 -3.09 -13.61
N SER A 10 10.71 -3.94 -12.70
CA SER A 10 10.01 -5.13 -12.25
C SER A 10 8.56 -4.76 -12.04
N HIS A 11 7.66 -5.59 -12.58
CA HIS A 11 6.20 -5.50 -12.44
C HIS A 11 5.81 -5.45 -10.96
N LEU A 12 6.05 -4.33 -10.30
CA LEU A 12 5.50 -4.02 -9.00
C LEU A 12 4.01 -3.95 -9.26
N ASN A 13 3.32 -5.03 -8.87
CA ASN A 13 1.87 -5.06 -8.88
C ASN A 13 1.41 -3.74 -8.24
N PRO A 14 0.58 -2.95 -8.92
CA PRO A 14 0.24 -1.62 -8.44
C PRO A 14 -0.28 -1.71 -7.01
N VAL A 15 0.36 -0.93 -6.13
CA VAL A 15 0.03 -0.90 -4.71
C VAL A 15 -1.07 0.14 -4.53
N PHE A 16 -2.30 -0.34 -4.29
CA PHE A 16 -3.44 0.54 -4.06
C PHE A 16 -3.66 0.77 -2.57
N ALA A 17 -3.90 2.03 -2.21
CA ALA A 17 -4.12 2.50 -0.86
C ALA A 17 -5.47 3.19 -0.70
N LEU A 18 -6.04 3.19 0.50
CA LEU A 18 -7.20 4.00 0.87
C LEU A 18 -6.95 4.67 2.22
N TYR A 19 -7.12 5.98 2.28
CA TYR A 19 -7.13 6.69 3.57
C TYR A 19 -8.35 6.33 4.39
N GLY A 20 -8.12 6.07 5.66
CA GLY A 20 -9.14 5.98 6.70
C GLY A 20 -8.86 6.96 7.83
N ALA A 21 -9.85 7.10 8.71
CA ALA A 21 -9.70 7.79 9.98
C ALA A 21 -9.98 6.79 11.11
N MET A 22 -9.14 6.79 12.13
CA MET A 22 -9.39 6.08 13.38
C MET A 22 -10.21 6.95 14.35
N HIS A 23 -10.97 6.31 15.23
CA HIS A 23 -11.63 7.00 16.34
C HIS A 23 -10.54 7.63 17.22
N GLY A 24 -10.55 8.97 17.36
CA GLY A 24 -9.49 9.74 18.02
C GLY A 24 -8.65 10.62 17.09
N GLY A 25 -8.93 10.66 15.78
CA GLY A 25 -8.35 11.63 14.84
C GLY A 25 -7.09 11.17 14.12
N GLY A 26 -6.58 9.97 14.39
CA GLY A 26 -5.45 9.40 13.66
C GLY A 26 -5.81 9.04 12.22
N LYS A 27 -4.91 9.29 11.27
CA LYS A 27 -5.06 8.85 9.88
C LYS A 27 -4.56 7.42 9.74
N THR A 28 -5.22 6.67 8.86
CA THR A 28 -4.79 5.33 8.49
C THR A 28 -4.71 5.16 7.00
N LEU A 29 -3.94 4.16 6.55
CA LEU A 29 -3.83 3.80 5.15
C LEU A 29 -4.01 2.29 4.99
N THR A 30 -5.07 1.86 4.31
CA THR A 30 -5.33 0.44 4.04
C THR A 30 -4.78 0.05 2.69
N MET A 31 -4.13 -1.09 2.58
CA MET A 31 -3.44 -1.53 1.36
C MET A 31 -4.08 -2.77 0.75
N MET A 32 -4.28 -2.77 -0.57
CA MET A 32 -5.15 -3.75 -1.22
C MET A 32 -4.46 -5.07 -1.59
N THR A 33 -3.14 -5.08 -1.82
CA THR A 33 -2.45 -6.25 -2.39
C THR A 33 -1.45 -6.88 -1.41
N PRO A 34 -1.38 -8.22 -1.32
CA PRO A 34 -0.34 -8.90 -0.53
C PRO A 34 1.08 -8.57 -0.99
N ALA A 35 1.27 -8.32 -2.29
CA ALA A 35 2.55 -7.83 -2.83
C ALA A 35 2.89 -6.43 -2.30
N GLY A 36 1.89 -5.55 -2.19
CA GLY A 36 2.01 -4.27 -1.50
C GLY A 36 2.36 -4.45 -0.02
N ALA A 37 1.76 -5.45 0.65
CA ALA A 37 2.08 -5.79 2.04
C ALA A 37 3.55 -6.18 2.23
N SER A 38 4.08 -7.10 1.42
CA SER A 38 5.47 -7.54 1.52
C SER A 38 6.46 -6.43 1.21
N HIS A 39 6.16 -5.61 0.18
CA HIS A 39 7.00 -4.46 -0.15
C HIS A 39 6.97 -3.41 0.97
N LEU A 40 5.81 -3.16 1.56
CA LEU A 40 5.65 -2.27 2.70
C LEU A 40 6.37 -2.76 3.95
N VAL A 41 6.35 -4.04 4.28
CA VAL A 41 7.07 -4.55 5.45
C VAL A 41 8.56 -4.22 5.33
N THR A 42 9.14 -4.43 4.15
CA THR A 42 10.55 -4.11 3.89
C THR A 42 10.80 -2.60 3.93
N VAL A 43 10.01 -1.80 3.22
CA VAL A 43 10.19 -0.35 3.12
C VAL A 43 9.90 0.36 4.45
N LEU A 44 8.90 -0.08 5.20
CA LEU A 44 8.46 0.55 6.45
C LEU A 44 9.13 0.01 7.70
N SER A 45 9.81 -1.15 7.65
CA SER A 45 10.70 -1.56 8.75
C SER A 45 11.77 -0.51 9.07
N GLN A 46 12.03 0.41 8.13
CA GLN A 46 12.96 1.52 8.25
C GLN A 46 12.27 2.87 8.55
N CYS A 47 10.94 2.91 8.53
CA CYS A 47 10.15 4.14 8.69
C CYS A 47 9.51 4.17 10.07
N THR A 48 9.99 5.05 10.95
CA THR A 48 9.48 5.19 12.34
C THR A 48 8.21 6.03 12.43
N ASP A 49 7.78 6.64 11.33
CA ASP A 49 6.70 7.63 11.31
C ASP A 49 5.31 7.00 11.15
N VAL A 50 5.28 5.71 10.82
CA VAL A 50 4.06 4.93 10.65
C VAL A 50 4.19 3.60 11.37
N HIS A 51 3.08 3.10 11.90
CA HIS A 51 2.99 1.78 12.50
C HIS A 51 2.22 0.85 11.55
N LEU A 52 2.85 -0.27 11.17
CA LEU A 52 2.21 -1.31 10.37
C LEU A 52 1.45 -2.28 11.26
N VAL A 53 0.15 -2.40 11.02
CA VAL A 53 -0.74 -3.39 11.62
C VAL A 53 -1.09 -4.43 10.56
N TYR A 54 -0.75 -5.69 10.82
CA TYR A 54 -1.01 -6.80 9.91
C TYR A 54 -1.52 -8.02 10.67
N TYR A 55 -2.71 -8.50 10.29
CA TYR A 55 -3.27 -9.76 10.80
C TYR A 55 -3.47 -10.74 9.64
N PRO A 56 -3.21 -12.05 9.83
CA PRO A 56 -3.53 -13.07 8.83
C PRO A 56 -4.99 -12.98 8.38
N GLY A 57 -5.22 -12.96 7.06
CA GLY A 57 -6.56 -12.86 6.47
C GLY A 57 -7.13 -11.43 6.41
N SER A 58 -6.37 -10.41 6.82
CA SER A 58 -6.75 -9.00 6.72
C SER A 58 -5.85 -8.23 5.74
N LEU A 59 -6.36 -7.08 5.27
CA LEU A 59 -5.54 -6.13 4.53
C LEU A 59 -4.59 -5.42 5.51
N PRO A 60 -3.32 -5.17 5.12
CA PRO A 60 -2.40 -4.40 5.92
C PRO A 60 -2.92 -2.98 6.13
N LEU A 61 -2.70 -2.46 7.33
CA LEU A 61 -3.08 -1.11 7.74
C LEU A 61 -1.86 -0.36 8.24
N LEU A 62 -1.62 0.84 7.73
CA LEU A 62 -0.65 1.78 8.29
C LEU A 62 -1.37 2.77 9.17
N VAL A 63 -0.76 3.10 10.30
CA VAL A 63 -1.26 4.08 11.26
C VAL A 63 -0.24 5.19 11.38
N GLU A 64 -0.66 6.43 11.17
CA GLU A 64 0.20 7.59 11.35
C GLU A 64 0.65 7.72 12.81
N GLN A 65 1.97 7.77 13.05
CA GLN A 65 2.55 8.06 14.36
C GLN A 65 3.07 9.51 14.43
N GLN A 66 3.59 10.01 13.30
CA GLN A 66 4.00 11.39 13.12
C GLN A 66 3.32 12.00 11.92
N GLU A 67 2.98 13.28 12.01
CA GLU A 67 2.32 14.00 10.92
C GLU A 67 3.10 13.89 9.60
N GLY A 68 2.38 13.52 8.54
CA GLY A 68 2.94 13.30 7.20
C GLY A 68 3.68 11.97 7.04
N GLY A 69 3.67 11.09 8.05
CA GLY A 69 4.29 9.77 7.97
C GLY A 69 3.65 8.89 6.91
N LEU A 70 2.32 8.97 6.76
CA LEU A 70 1.60 8.23 5.71
C LEU A 70 1.96 8.69 4.30
N ASP A 71 2.16 9.99 4.11
CA ASP A 71 2.51 10.56 2.80
C ASP A 71 3.93 10.11 2.40
N ARG A 72 4.88 10.15 3.33
CA ARG A 72 6.23 9.59 3.13
C ARG A 72 6.19 8.09 2.85
N ALA A 73 5.33 7.35 3.54
CA ALA A 73 5.14 5.93 3.30
C ALA A 73 4.62 5.66 1.88
N LEU A 74 3.63 6.42 1.42
CA LEU A 74 3.08 6.34 0.06
C LEU A 74 4.13 6.59 -1.01
N ASP A 75 4.92 7.66 -0.86
CA ASP A 75 6.01 7.99 -1.77
C ASP A 75 7.04 6.86 -1.85
N ALA A 76 7.43 6.30 -0.70
CA ALA A 76 8.43 5.24 -0.63
C ALA A 76 7.98 3.93 -1.29
N CYS A 77 6.67 3.62 -1.26
CA CYS A 77 6.12 2.42 -1.87
C CYS A 77 5.46 2.66 -3.25
N GLN A 78 5.56 3.88 -3.78
CA GLN A 78 4.93 4.31 -5.04
C GLN A 78 3.44 3.93 -5.11
N ALA A 79 2.75 4.04 -3.98
CA ALA A 79 1.37 3.59 -3.87
C ALA A 79 0.40 4.62 -4.44
N THR A 80 -0.63 4.12 -5.11
CA THR A 80 -1.73 4.93 -5.63
C THR A 80 -2.85 4.96 -4.61
N VAL A 81 -3.14 6.15 -4.09
CA VAL A 81 -4.30 6.38 -3.23
C VAL A 81 -5.56 6.41 -4.08
N LEU A 82 -6.53 5.57 -3.73
CA LEU A 82 -7.83 5.49 -4.38
C LEU A 82 -8.90 6.22 -3.57
N SER A 83 -9.91 6.73 -4.27
CA SER A 83 -11.17 7.10 -3.63
C SER A 83 -11.86 5.85 -3.08
N LYS A 84 -12.78 6.01 -2.11
CA LYS A 84 -13.57 4.88 -1.59
C LYS A 84 -14.33 4.13 -2.70
N HIS A 85 -14.86 4.87 -3.67
CA HIS A 85 -15.58 4.30 -4.81
C HIS A 85 -14.64 3.47 -5.70
N ASP A 86 -13.49 4.02 -6.08
CA ASP A 86 -12.52 3.32 -6.92
C ASP A 86 -11.92 2.11 -6.20
N TRP A 87 -11.70 2.24 -4.90
CA TRP A 87 -11.28 1.16 -4.02
C TRP A 87 -12.28 0.01 -4.01
N ASP A 88 -13.59 0.29 -3.90
CA ASP A 88 -14.61 -0.75 -3.93
C ASP A 88 -14.68 -1.45 -5.29
N ARG A 89 -14.57 -0.71 -6.40
CA ARG A 89 -14.48 -1.31 -7.74
C ARG A 89 -13.25 -2.18 -7.91
N GLN A 90 -12.10 -1.72 -7.42
CA GLN A 90 -10.84 -2.45 -7.52
C GLN A 90 -10.87 -3.73 -6.68
N LYS A 91 -11.47 -3.68 -5.48
CA LYS A 91 -11.73 -4.88 -4.66
C LYS A 91 -12.56 -5.91 -5.40
N LEU A 92 -13.68 -5.51 -6.01
CA LEU A 92 -14.53 -6.43 -6.79
C LEU A 92 -13.75 -7.07 -7.94
N SER A 93 -12.99 -6.28 -8.69
CA SER A 93 -12.14 -6.79 -9.78
C SER A 93 -11.09 -7.79 -9.30
N LEU A 94 -10.49 -7.57 -8.12
CA LEU A 94 -9.52 -8.51 -7.54
C LEU A 94 -10.19 -9.78 -7.00
N SER A 95 -11.35 -9.65 -6.35
CA SER A 95 -12.14 -10.80 -5.89
C SER A 95 -12.54 -11.69 -7.06
N ASP A 96 -13.03 -11.12 -8.16
CA ASP A 96 -13.40 -11.86 -9.37
C ASP A 96 -12.22 -12.63 -10.00
N ARG A 97 -10.98 -12.19 -9.78
CA ARG A 97 -9.77 -12.86 -10.26
C ARG A 97 -9.31 -14.00 -9.34
N ILE A 98 -9.73 -14.00 -8.08
CA ILE A 98 -9.37 -15.03 -7.08
C ILE A 98 -10.37 -16.20 -7.10
N TYR A 99 -11.64 -15.92 -7.42
CA TYR A 99 -12.73 -16.91 -7.43
C TYR A 99 -13.02 -17.52 -8.82
N ARG A 100 -12.11 -17.37 -9.78
CA ARG A 100 -12.12 -18.13 -11.05
C ARG A 100 -11.12 -19.27 -11.00
#